data_AF-A0A7R9F6H1-F1
#
_entry.id   AF-A0A7R9F6H1-F1
#
_cell.length_a   1.000
_cell.length_b   1.000
_cell.length_c   1.000
_cell.angle_alpha   90.00
_cell.angle_beta   90.00
_cell.angle_gamma   90.00
#
_symmetry.space_group_name_H-M   'P 1'
#
loop_
_entity.id
_entity.type
_entity.pdbx_description
1 polymer ?
#
loop_
_entity_poly.entity_id
_entity_poly.type
_entity_poly.pdbx_seq_one_letter_code
_entity_poly.pdbx_strand_id
1 'polypeptide(L)'
;MAARSRSALVAASDRRFQSGVKVSREPLSGRGGGLAGGCFFFFFLNQQPKAMDDERNTVVITGFGPFGEHDVNASWVVVKLLSTMNIKEDLGVELLIEEIPVGYECVSSKVPHLWEIHKPLLVIHVGVSSRDNTIVLEGCAHKSGYTKYDIFGLTPPQGQCSLGENNRLENALDLKYISSEVNKANLDVITTVSTDAGRYLCEFIYYTSLSIDASRTLFIHVPPLNKTYSAEKMAACIKTIISVIIKDIYKTKLNSL
;
A
#
# COMPACT_ATOMS: atom_id res chain seq x y z
N MET A 1 38.20 36.05 -21.08
CA MET A 1 37.96 37.24 -20.24
C MET A 1 37.02 36.86 -19.12
N ALA A 2 37.52 36.99 -17.88
CA ALA A 2 36.83 37.24 -16.59
C ALA A 2 35.54 36.43 -16.25
N ALA A 3 35.60 35.44 -15.35
CA ALA A 3 35.61 35.51 -13.87
C ALA A 3 34.17 35.67 -13.29
N ARG A 4 33.71 34.95 -12.25
CA ARG A 4 34.34 34.61 -10.97
C ARG A 4 33.72 33.37 -10.30
N SER A 5 34.58 32.64 -9.60
CA SER A 5 34.30 31.68 -8.51
C SER A 5 33.92 32.41 -7.21
N ARG A 6 33.21 31.74 -6.29
CA ARG A 6 33.59 31.68 -4.86
C ARG A 6 32.80 30.64 -4.04
N SER A 7 33.58 29.94 -3.22
CA SER A 7 33.24 28.96 -2.20
C SER A 7 32.81 29.57 -0.85
N ALA A 8 32.06 28.76 -0.07
CA ALA A 8 32.19 28.44 1.37
C ALA A 8 32.14 29.50 2.48
N LEU A 9 31.87 28.99 3.71
CA LEU A 9 31.70 29.58 5.08
C LEU A 9 30.23 29.82 5.49
N VAL A 10 29.72 29.54 6.71
CA VAL A 10 30.25 29.10 8.02
C VAL A 10 29.04 28.66 8.88
N ALA A 11 29.01 27.47 9.50
CA ALA A 11 29.24 27.15 10.92
C ALA A 11 28.41 27.87 12.04
N ALA A 12 27.83 27.02 12.91
CA ALA A 12 27.65 27.13 14.38
C ALA A 12 26.41 27.80 15.03
N SER A 13 25.61 26.97 15.74
CA SER A 13 25.26 27.05 17.18
C SER A 13 24.37 25.83 17.50
N ASP A 14 24.65 24.87 18.39
CA ASP A 14 25.04 24.83 19.82
C ASP A 14 23.92 25.25 20.79
N ARG A 15 23.17 24.27 21.34
CA ARG A 15 22.96 24.12 22.79
C ARG A 15 22.15 22.87 23.22
N ARG A 16 22.86 21.99 23.93
CA ARG A 16 22.53 21.19 25.12
C ARG A 16 21.08 21.18 25.65
N PHE A 17 20.58 19.97 25.92
CA PHE A 17 20.02 19.63 27.23
C PHE A 17 20.30 18.14 27.54
N GLN A 18 21.12 17.90 28.57
CA GLN A 18 21.27 16.61 29.24
C GLN A 18 20.42 16.64 30.50
N SER A 19 19.70 15.56 30.80
CA SER A 19 19.35 15.21 32.17
C SER A 19 19.32 13.69 32.30
N GLY A 20 20.38 13.15 32.91
CA GLY A 20 20.46 11.76 33.31
C GLY A 20 19.71 11.51 34.62
N VAL A 21 19.18 10.31 34.76
CA VAL A 21 18.76 9.76 36.05
C VAL A 21 19.55 8.48 36.27
N LYS A 22 20.51 8.54 37.19
CA LYS A 22 21.18 7.39 37.82
C LYS A 22 20.25 6.86 38.90
N VAL A 23 19.96 5.57 38.90
CA VAL A 23 19.47 4.87 40.11
C VAL A 23 20.52 3.83 40.50
N SER A 24 21.08 4.06 41.68
CA SER A 24 22.08 3.28 42.38
C SER A 24 21.50 1.99 42.97
N ARG A 25 22.30 0.92 42.91
CA ARG A 25 22.09 -0.36 43.61
C ARG A 25 22.65 -0.27 45.03
N GLU A 26 21.94 -0.84 46.00
CA GLU A 26 22.54 -1.35 47.24
C GLU A 26 22.11 -2.81 47.48
N PRO A 27 22.97 -3.66 48.06
CA PRO A 27 22.67 -5.05 48.39
C PRO A 27 22.36 -5.21 49.90
N LEU A 28 21.45 -6.13 50.24
CA LEU A 28 21.32 -6.64 51.61
C LEU A 28 21.28 -8.17 51.62
N SER A 29 22.29 -8.74 52.24
CA SER A 29 22.41 -10.12 52.70
C SER A 29 21.75 -10.29 54.08
N GLY A 30 21.09 -11.42 54.34
CA GLY A 30 20.70 -11.79 55.70
C GLY A 30 19.74 -12.97 55.79
N ARG A 31 20.08 -13.96 56.62
CA ARG A 31 19.52 -15.31 56.75
C ARG A 31 18.18 -15.38 57.52
N GLY A 32 17.43 -16.46 57.30
CA GLY A 32 16.83 -17.21 58.42
C GLY A 32 15.34 -17.60 58.33
N GLY A 33 15.08 -18.86 57.96
CA GLY A 33 14.18 -19.80 58.67
C GLY A 33 12.65 -19.61 58.65
N GLY A 34 11.94 -20.70 58.33
CA GLY A 34 10.67 -21.02 59.01
C GLY A 34 9.40 -21.13 58.15
N LEU A 35 9.14 -22.36 57.69
CA LEU A 35 7.87 -23.11 57.69
C LEU A 35 6.52 -22.45 57.31
N ALA A 36 5.87 -23.18 56.40
CA ALA A 36 4.45 -23.53 56.35
C ALA A 36 3.47 -22.61 55.59
N GLY A 37 2.94 -23.17 54.50
CA GLY A 37 1.51 -23.12 54.19
C GLY A 37 0.95 -21.78 53.74
N GLY A 38 1.08 -21.48 52.45
CA GLY A 38 0.38 -20.36 51.83
C GLY A 38 0.02 -20.69 50.40
N CYS A 39 -1.28 -20.76 50.12
CA CYS A 39 -1.89 -20.89 48.79
C CYS A 39 -1.06 -20.21 47.69
N PHE A 40 -0.51 -21.00 46.76
CA PHE A 40 -0.06 -20.50 45.47
C PHE A 40 -1.29 -20.06 44.67
N PHE A 41 -1.78 -18.85 44.95
CA PHE A 41 -2.51 -18.08 43.96
C PHE A 41 -1.50 -17.75 42.86
N PHE A 42 -1.37 -18.66 41.89
CA PHE A 42 -0.89 -18.27 40.58
C PHE A 42 -1.92 -17.26 40.05
N PHE A 43 -1.63 -15.97 40.26
CA PHE A 43 -2.08 -14.95 39.33
C PHE A 43 -1.44 -15.31 37.99
N PHE A 44 -2.06 -16.24 37.25
CA PHE A 44 -2.06 -16.15 35.82
C PHE A 44 -2.66 -14.78 35.53
N LEU A 45 -1.79 -13.81 35.27
CA LEU A 45 -2.16 -12.73 34.39
C LEU A 45 -2.60 -13.43 33.11
N ASN A 46 -3.91 -13.66 33.00
CA ASN A 46 -4.60 -13.83 31.74
C ASN A 46 -4.30 -12.55 30.95
N GLN A 47 -3.11 -12.46 30.37
CA GLN A 47 -2.96 -11.76 29.11
C GLN A 47 -3.68 -12.64 28.11
N GLN A 48 -5.01 -12.50 28.10
CA GLN A 48 -5.81 -12.75 26.93
C GLN A 48 -5.05 -12.10 25.77
N PRO A 49 -4.81 -12.79 24.64
CA PRO A 49 -4.28 -12.12 23.47
C PRO A 49 -5.21 -10.94 23.23
N LYS A 50 -4.66 -9.72 23.36
CA LYS A 50 -5.38 -8.50 23.08
C LYS A 50 -5.81 -8.66 21.63
N ALA A 51 -7.10 -8.89 21.38
CA ALA A 51 -7.65 -8.90 20.04
C ALA A 51 -7.11 -7.64 19.38
N MET A 52 -6.29 -7.81 18.35
CA MET A 52 -5.67 -6.70 17.65
C MET A 52 -6.81 -6.09 16.83
N ASP A 53 -7.58 -5.22 17.48
CA ASP A 53 -8.62 -4.45 16.84
C ASP A 53 -7.90 -3.57 15.82
N ASP A 54 -7.92 -4.04 14.59
CA ASP A 54 -7.27 -3.38 13.49
C ASP A 54 -8.16 -2.19 13.13
N GLU A 55 -7.95 -1.08 13.86
CA GLU A 55 -8.62 0.23 13.72
C GLU A 55 -8.51 0.84 12.31
N ARG A 56 -7.81 0.16 11.39
CA ARG A 56 -7.66 0.59 10.01
C ARG A 56 -9.01 0.60 9.32
N ASN A 57 -9.45 1.78 8.90
CA ASN A 57 -10.71 1.99 8.20
C ASN A 57 -10.53 2.67 6.84
N THR A 58 -9.29 2.92 6.39
CA THR A 58 -9.00 3.72 5.19
C THR A 58 -8.59 2.82 4.03
N VAL A 59 -9.25 2.96 2.89
CA VAL A 59 -8.80 2.42 1.60
C VAL A 59 -8.08 3.53 0.85
N VAL A 60 -6.79 3.32 0.57
CA VAL A 60 -6.02 4.21 -0.29
C VAL A 60 -6.12 3.69 -1.72
N ILE A 61 -6.48 4.55 -2.66
CA ILE A 61 -6.49 4.22 -4.07
C ILE A 61 -5.72 5.25 -4.89
N THR A 62 -4.87 4.79 -5.79
CA THR A 62 -4.07 5.69 -6.62
C THR A 62 -4.35 5.50 -8.09
N GLY A 63 -4.34 6.59 -8.85
CA GLY A 63 -4.23 6.58 -10.30
C GLY A 63 -2.92 7.23 -10.74
N PHE A 64 -2.51 7.00 -11.98
CA PHE A 64 -1.35 7.68 -12.56
C PHE A 64 -1.74 8.96 -13.26
N GLY A 65 -0.89 9.98 -13.16
CA GLY A 65 -1.01 11.19 -13.96
C GLY A 65 -0.67 11.00 -15.45
N PRO A 66 -0.64 12.10 -16.22
CA PRO A 66 -0.31 12.09 -17.64
C PRO A 66 1.07 11.48 -17.93
N PHE A 67 1.20 10.82 -19.10
CA PHE A 67 2.46 10.23 -19.55
C PHE A 67 2.47 9.99 -21.07
N GLY A 68 3.62 10.24 -21.70
CA GLY A 68 3.79 10.06 -23.15
C GLY A 68 2.90 11.00 -23.93
N GLU A 69 2.11 10.47 -24.87
CA GLU A 69 1.13 11.22 -25.67
C GLU A 69 -0.24 11.35 -24.99
N HIS A 70 -0.40 10.79 -23.78
CA HIS A 70 -1.68 10.81 -23.07
C HIS A 70 -1.73 11.95 -22.06
N ASP A 71 -2.32 13.07 -22.47
CA ASP A 71 -2.64 14.21 -21.59
C ASP A 71 -3.65 13.85 -20.49
N VAL A 72 -4.42 12.78 -20.71
CA VAL A 72 -5.39 12.23 -19.76
C VAL A 72 -5.15 10.74 -19.59
N ASN A 73 -4.83 10.34 -18.36
CA ASN A 73 -4.63 8.94 -18.01
C ASN A 73 -5.95 8.31 -17.54
N ALA A 74 -6.36 7.22 -18.19
CA ALA A 74 -7.61 6.51 -17.88
C ALA A 74 -7.70 6.10 -16.41
N SER A 75 -6.58 5.67 -15.81
CA SER A 75 -6.54 5.27 -14.40
C SER A 75 -6.95 6.40 -13.47
N TRP A 76 -6.45 7.62 -13.69
CA TRP A 76 -6.79 8.76 -12.84
C TRP A 76 -8.24 9.22 -13.01
N VAL A 77 -8.76 9.20 -14.25
CA VAL A 77 -10.18 9.51 -14.49
C VAL A 77 -11.08 8.53 -13.74
N VAL A 78 -10.80 7.23 -13.81
CA VAL A 78 -11.54 6.19 -13.10
C VAL A 78 -11.45 6.36 -11.58
N VAL A 79 -10.24 6.61 -11.06
CA VAL A 79 -10.02 6.79 -9.61
C VAL A 79 -10.73 8.03 -9.07
N LYS A 80 -10.76 9.15 -9.81
CA LYS A 80 -11.54 10.34 -9.41
C LYS A 80 -13.02 10.03 -9.25
N LEU A 81 -13.60 9.27 -10.18
CA LEU A 81 -15.03 8.94 -10.14
C LEU A 81 -15.40 8.15 -8.88
N LEU A 82 -14.49 7.33 -8.33
CA LEU A 82 -14.77 6.59 -7.10
C LEU A 82 -15.10 7.50 -5.90
N SER A 83 -14.54 8.72 -5.86
CA SER A 83 -14.85 9.69 -4.81
C SER A 83 -16.33 10.12 -4.77
N THR A 84 -17.08 9.92 -5.86
CA THR A 84 -18.48 10.27 -5.97
C THR A 84 -19.43 9.07 -5.77
N MET A 85 -18.91 7.91 -5.38
CA MET A 85 -19.68 6.65 -5.36
C MET A 85 -20.09 6.18 -3.94
N ASN A 86 -20.18 7.06 -2.95
CA ASN A 86 -20.69 6.76 -1.59
C ASN A 86 -20.04 5.52 -0.93
N ILE A 87 -18.73 5.32 -1.13
CA ILE A 87 -18.01 4.14 -0.61
C ILE A 87 -18.04 4.08 0.92
N LYS A 88 -17.99 5.23 1.59
CA LYS A 88 -18.04 5.33 3.04
C LYS A 88 -19.36 4.85 3.60
N GLU A 89 -20.45 5.31 3.02
CA GLU A 89 -21.80 4.97 3.44
C GLU A 89 -22.10 3.49 3.17
N ASP A 90 -21.66 2.98 2.01
CA ASP A 90 -21.96 1.62 1.58
C ASP A 90 -21.10 0.56 2.27
N LEU A 91 -19.84 0.87 2.61
CA LEU A 91 -18.85 -0.11 3.07
C LEU A 91 -18.26 0.20 4.46
N GLY A 92 -18.53 1.37 5.04
CA GLY A 92 -18.00 1.77 6.34
C GLY A 92 -16.50 2.08 6.35
N VAL A 93 -15.92 2.39 5.19
CA VAL A 93 -14.48 2.71 5.03
C VAL A 93 -14.27 4.09 4.42
N GLU A 94 -13.26 4.82 4.92
CA GLU A 94 -12.83 6.08 4.31
C GLU A 94 -12.08 5.80 3.00
N LEU A 95 -12.32 6.61 1.97
CA LEU A 95 -11.59 6.52 0.71
C LEU A 95 -10.61 7.69 0.59
N LEU A 96 -9.31 7.38 0.51
CA LEU A 96 -8.28 8.36 0.16
C LEU A 96 -7.84 8.12 -1.28
N ILE A 97 -8.01 9.12 -2.16
CA ILE A 97 -7.55 9.04 -3.55
C ILE A 97 -6.31 9.90 -3.76
N GLU A 98 -5.34 9.40 -4.54
CA GLU A 98 -4.09 10.12 -4.84
C GLU A 98 -3.68 9.95 -6.32
N GLU A 99 -3.25 11.05 -6.94
CA GLU A 99 -2.63 11.02 -8.27
C GLU A 99 -1.11 10.86 -8.11
N ILE A 100 -0.55 9.84 -8.75
CA ILE A 100 0.89 9.57 -8.71
C ILE A 100 1.47 9.96 -10.06
N PRO A 101 2.44 10.90 -10.12
CA PRO A 101 3.20 11.15 -11.34
C PRO A 101 3.89 9.87 -11.82
N VAL A 102 4.02 9.70 -13.13
CA VAL A 102 4.72 8.55 -13.73
C VAL A 102 6.23 8.75 -13.59
N GLY A 103 6.72 8.68 -12.34
CA GLY A 103 8.09 8.95 -11.92
C GLY A 103 8.55 7.99 -10.82
N TYR A 104 9.75 7.43 -10.97
CA TYR A 104 10.26 6.40 -10.04
C TYR A 104 10.47 6.97 -8.63
N GLU A 105 11.10 8.14 -8.54
CA GLU A 105 11.33 8.81 -7.26
C GLU A 105 10.01 9.24 -6.59
N CYS A 106 9.02 9.67 -7.38
CA CYS A 106 7.69 9.98 -6.89
C CYS A 106 7.05 8.77 -6.21
N VAL A 107 7.13 7.59 -6.84
CA VAL A 107 6.64 6.34 -6.24
C VAL A 107 7.43 5.97 -4.98
N SER A 108 8.76 5.97 -5.06
CA SER A 108 9.64 5.59 -3.94
C SER A 108 9.47 6.47 -2.71
N SER A 109 9.06 7.72 -2.87
CA SER A 109 8.77 8.63 -1.75
C SER A 109 7.31 8.57 -1.29
N LYS A 110 6.35 8.73 -2.22
CA LYS A 110 4.94 8.93 -1.88
C LYS A 110 4.29 7.64 -1.38
N VAL A 111 4.59 6.48 -1.95
CA VAL A 111 3.94 5.22 -1.54
C VAL A 111 4.27 4.87 -0.10
N PRO A 112 5.55 4.74 0.33
CA PRO A 112 5.87 4.46 1.73
C PRO A 112 5.28 5.49 2.69
N HIS A 113 5.26 6.77 2.30
CA HIS A 113 4.66 7.83 3.11
C HIS A 113 3.15 7.65 3.32
N LEU A 114 2.40 7.28 2.27
CA LEU A 114 0.97 6.98 2.38
C LEU A 114 0.72 5.82 3.35
N TRP A 115 1.54 4.76 3.26
CA TRP A 115 1.47 3.62 4.18
C TRP A 115 1.76 4.02 5.63
N GLU A 116 2.78 4.85 5.86
CA GLU A 116 3.21 5.28 7.18
C GLU A 116 2.16 6.16 7.87
N ILE A 117 1.66 7.18 7.16
CA ILE A 117 0.74 8.18 7.74
C ILE A 117 -0.67 7.61 7.91
N HIS A 118 -1.19 6.92 6.90
CA HIS A 118 -2.60 6.50 6.90
C HIS A 118 -2.84 5.10 7.44
N LYS A 119 -1.78 4.26 7.55
CA LYS A 119 -1.89 2.86 7.97
C LYS A 119 -3.10 2.17 7.33
N PRO A 120 -3.19 2.13 6.00
CA PRO A 120 -4.43 1.81 5.29
C PRO A 120 -4.94 0.38 5.55
N LEU A 121 -6.25 0.18 5.58
CA LEU A 121 -6.87 -1.14 5.57
C LEU A 121 -6.54 -1.90 4.27
N LEU A 122 -6.54 -1.17 3.16
CA LEU A 122 -6.27 -1.69 1.82
C LEU A 122 -5.65 -0.59 0.95
N VAL A 123 -4.68 -0.96 0.11
CA VAL A 123 -4.11 -0.09 -0.92
C VAL A 123 -4.37 -0.69 -2.29
N ILE A 124 -4.97 0.10 -3.17
CA ILE A 124 -5.21 -0.28 -4.57
C ILE A 124 -4.50 0.70 -5.48
N HIS A 125 -3.66 0.20 -6.38
CA HIS A 125 -3.05 1.01 -7.43
C HIS A 125 -3.73 0.71 -8.76
N VAL A 126 -4.11 1.75 -9.50
CA VAL A 126 -4.75 1.62 -10.80
C VAL A 126 -3.84 2.18 -11.88
N GLY A 127 -3.59 1.38 -12.93
CA GLY A 127 -2.85 1.80 -14.12
C GLY A 127 -3.65 1.55 -15.38
N VAL A 128 -3.37 2.32 -16.44
CA VAL A 128 -3.93 2.06 -17.77
C VAL A 128 -3.06 1.06 -18.52
N SER A 129 -3.68 0.10 -19.19
CA SER A 129 -3.00 -0.82 -20.11
C SER A 129 -3.66 -0.76 -21.48
N SER A 130 -2.90 -0.36 -22.50
CA SER A 130 -3.39 -0.31 -23.89
C SER A 130 -3.67 -1.70 -24.49
N ARG A 131 -3.07 -2.74 -23.91
CA ARG A 131 -3.15 -4.13 -24.37
C ARG A 131 -4.45 -4.79 -23.96
N ASP A 132 -4.99 -4.40 -22.82
CA ASP A 132 -6.13 -5.08 -22.21
C ASP A 132 -7.46 -4.55 -22.75
N ASN A 133 -8.46 -5.44 -22.73
CA ASN A 133 -9.86 -5.14 -23.01
C ASN A 133 -10.75 -5.48 -21.79
N THR A 134 -10.17 -5.99 -20.72
CA THR A 134 -10.81 -6.35 -19.45
C THR A 134 -10.16 -5.55 -18.32
N ILE A 135 -10.78 -5.55 -17.14
CA ILE A 135 -10.09 -5.09 -15.93
C ILE A 135 -9.23 -6.25 -15.41
N VAL A 136 -7.94 -6.01 -15.21
CA VAL A 136 -6.98 -7.06 -14.85
C VAL A 136 -6.49 -6.87 -13.42
N LEU A 137 -6.62 -7.90 -12.60
CA LEU A 137 -6.06 -7.98 -11.25
C LEU A 137 -4.68 -8.62 -11.33
N GLU A 138 -3.63 -7.89 -10.95
CA GLU A 138 -2.26 -8.39 -11.05
C GLU A 138 -1.87 -9.20 -9.82
N GLY A 139 -1.39 -10.42 -10.02
CA GLY A 139 -1.07 -11.39 -8.98
C GLY A 139 0.36 -11.33 -8.45
N CYS A 140 1.27 -10.64 -9.14
CA CYS A 140 2.65 -10.53 -8.68
C CYS A 140 3.36 -9.31 -9.25
N ALA A 141 4.50 -8.97 -8.65
CA ALA A 141 5.41 -7.96 -9.17
C ALA A 141 6.88 -8.34 -9.03
N HIS A 142 7.75 -7.70 -9.82
CA HIS A 142 9.19 -7.99 -9.86
C HIS A 142 10.04 -6.84 -9.33
N LYS A 143 11.14 -7.17 -8.65
CA LYS A 143 12.07 -6.18 -8.07
C LYS A 143 12.84 -5.40 -9.13
N SER A 144 13.08 -5.99 -10.29
CA SER A 144 14.07 -5.52 -11.26
C SER A 144 13.58 -5.61 -12.71
N GLY A 145 14.37 -5.03 -13.63
CA GLY A 145 14.07 -5.00 -15.06
C GLY A 145 13.53 -3.66 -15.55
N TYR A 146 13.64 -2.61 -14.73
CA TYR A 146 13.17 -1.27 -15.06
C TYR A 146 14.20 -0.52 -15.91
N THR A 147 14.04 -0.57 -17.23
CA THR A 147 14.95 0.07 -18.19
C THR A 147 14.33 1.26 -18.92
N LYS A 148 13.01 1.42 -18.83
CA LYS A 148 12.27 2.50 -19.50
C LYS A 148 12.32 3.78 -18.67
N TYR A 149 12.65 4.89 -19.31
CA TYR A 149 12.66 6.20 -18.67
C TYR A 149 11.27 6.66 -18.23
N ASP A 150 11.21 7.32 -17.09
CA ASP A 150 10.02 8.01 -16.57
C ASP A 150 9.82 9.40 -17.20
N ILE A 151 8.81 10.15 -16.76
CA ILE A 151 8.55 11.51 -17.31
C ILE A 151 9.67 12.52 -17.01
N PHE A 152 10.59 12.19 -16.10
CA PHE A 152 11.76 13.00 -15.76
C PHE A 152 13.02 12.53 -16.46
N GLY A 153 12.92 11.52 -17.35
CA GLY A 153 14.08 10.96 -18.05
C GLY A 153 14.95 10.10 -17.15
N LEU A 154 14.38 9.50 -16.08
CA LEU A 154 15.11 8.69 -15.10
C LEU A 154 14.68 7.23 -15.12
N THR A 155 15.59 6.35 -14.69
CA THR A 155 15.34 4.96 -14.31
C THR A 155 15.74 4.78 -12.85
N PRO A 156 15.18 3.78 -12.13
CA PRO A 156 15.59 3.57 -10.76
C PRO A 156 17.04 3.05 -10.74
N PRO A 157 17.81 3.33 -9.67
CA PRO A 157 19.18 2.84 -9.55
C PRO A 157 19.27 1.34 -9.82
N GLN A 158 20.22 0.94 -10.68
CA GLN A 158 20.43 -0.45 -11.10
C GLN A 158 19.23 -1.11 -11.81
N GLY A 159 18.21 -0.33 -12.18
CA GLY A 159 16.96 -0.83 -12.76
C GLY A 159 16.12 -1.64 -11.77
N GLN A 160 16.19 -1.32 -10.47
CA GLN A 160 15.52 -2.07 -9.40
C GLN A 160 14.78 -1.18 -8.40
N CYS A 161 13.71 -1.71 -7.80
CA CYS A 161 13.09 -1.11 -6.62
C CYS A 161 14.04 -1.23 -5.42
N SER A 162 14.18 -0.14 -4.66
CA SER A 162 15.02 -0.08 -3.46
C SER A 162 14.42 -0.82 -2.26
N LEU A 163 13.10 -1.00 -2.23
CA LEU A 163 12.42 -1.80 -1.21
C LEU A 163 12.43 -3.29 -1.57
N GLY A 164 12.15 -4.14 -0.57
CA GLY A 164 12.01 -5.59 -0.72
C GLY A 164 13.32 -6.32 -1.04
N GLU A 165 13.42 -7.59 -0.67
CA GLU A 165 14.63 -8.40 -0.95
C GLU A 165 14.38 -9.43 -2.06
N ASN A 166 13.14 -9.90 -2.20
CA ASN A 166 12.81 -10.98 -3.11
C ASN A 166 12.65 -10.48 -4.55
N ASN A 167 13.19 -11.20 -5.53
CA ASN A 167 13.10 -10.85 -6.94
C ASN A 167 11.66 -10.77 -7.46
N ARG A 168 10.74 -11.52 -6.83
CA ARG A 168 9.33 -11.55 -7.17
C ARG A 168 8.50 -11.65 -5.90
N LEU A 169 7.43 -10.87 -5.83
CA LEU A 169 6.46 -10.89 -4.73
C LEU A 169 5.11 -11.31 -5.28
N GLU A 170 4.43 -12.21 -4.57
CA GLU A 170 3.07 -12.65 -4.86
C GLU A 170 2.07 -11.82 -4.06
N ASN A 171 0.90 -11.58 -4.63
CA ASN A 171 -0.24 -11.07 -3.91
C ASN A 171 -0.77 -12.14 -2.94
N ALA A 172 -1.11 -11.76 -1.71
CA ALA A 172 -1.66 -12.69 -0.73
C ALA A 172 -3.20 -12.72 -0.70
N LEU A 173 -3.89 -11.87 -1.46
CA LEU A 173 -5.33 -11.92 -1.69
C LEU A 173 -5.69 -13.05 -2.67
N ASP A 174 -6.86 -13.67 -2.49
CA ASP A 174 -7.40 -14.62 -3.47
C ASP A 174 -8.01 -13.89 -4.67
N LEU A 175 -7.16 -13.51 -5.63
CA LEU A 175 -7.59 -12.76 -6.82
C LEU A 175 -8.56 -13.55 -7.70
N LYS A 176 -8.50 -14.88 -7.68
CA LYS A 176 -9.44 -15.72 -8.45
C LYS A 176 -10.83 -15.68 -7.83
N TYR A 177 -10.91 -15.77 -6.50
CA TYR A 177 -12.16 -15.57 -5.77
C TYR A 177 -12.71 -14.16 -6.02
N ILE A 178 -11.89 -13.11 -5.84
CA ILE A 178 -12.32 -11.72 -6.04
C ILE A 178 -12.86 -11.51 -7.46
N SER A 179 -12.10 -11.94 -8.48
CA SER A 179 -12.53 -11.82 -9.88
C SER A 179 -13.81 -12.60 -10.16
N SER A 180 -13.99 -13.78 -9.56
CA SER A 180 -15.19 -14.59 -9.72
C SER A 180 -16.42 -13.90 -9.12
N GLU A 181 -16.31 -13.39 -7.90
CA GLU A 181 -17.41 -12.69 -7.22
C GLU A 181 -17.81 -11.40 -7.94
N VAL A 182 -16.84 -10.62 -8.42
CA VAL A 182 -17.12 -9.39 -9.17
C VAL A 182 -17.82 -9.70 -10.49
N ASN A 183 -17.39 -10.72 -11.22
CA ASN A 183 -18.04 -11.12 -12.47
C ASN A 183 -19.48 -11.61 -12.27
N LYS A 184 -19.82 -12.19 -11.10
CA LYS A 184 -21.20 -12.57 -10.76
C LYS A 184 -22.13 -11.36 -10.58
N ALA A 185 -21.60 -10.18 -10.26
CA ALA A 185 -22.38 -8.95 -10.16
C ALA A 185 -22.90 -8.45 -11.52
N ASN A 186 -22.43 -9.03 -12.63
CA ASN A 186 -22.91 -8.81 -14.00
C ASN A 186 -22.99 -7.32 -14.39
N LEU A 187 -21.90 -6.58 -14.16
CA LEU A 187 -21.80 -5.13 -14.40
C LEU A 187 -21.53 -4.75 -15.86
N ASP A 188 -21.68 -5.69 -16.80
CA ASP A 188 -21.19 -5.58 -18.19
C ASP A 188 -19.69 -5.24 -18.31
N VAL A 189 -18.91 -5.58 -17.28
CA VAL A 189 -17.45 -5.42 -17.21
C VAL A 189 -16.88 -6.76 -16.75
N ILE A 190 -15.85 -7.23 -17.44
CA ILE A 190 -15.19 -8.49 -17.12
C ILE A 190 -13.91 -8.19 -16.36
N THR A 191 -13.70 -8.89 -15.25
CA THR A 191 -12.42 -8.95 -14.55
C THR A 191 -11.67 -10.24 -14.85
N THR A 192 -10.35 -10.15 -14.95
CA THR A 192 -9.43 -11.29 -15.15
C THR A 192 -8.23 -11.17 -14.22
N VAL A 193 -7.47 -12.26 -14.03
CA VAL A 193 -6.23 -12.26 -13.23
C VAL A 193 -5.02 -12.42 -14.14
N SER A 194 -3.95 -11.68 -13.86
CA SER A 194 -2.66 -11.74 -14.56
C SER A 194 -1.52 -11.96 -13.57
N THR A 195 -0.35 -12.35 -14.08
CA THR A 195 0.91 -12.43 -13.32
C THR A 195 2.01 -11.62 -14.00
N ASP A 196 1.64 -10.60 -14.76
CA ASP A 196 2.57 -9.72 -15.46
C ASP A 196 2.00 -8.30 -15.57
N ALA A 197 2.34 -7.45 -14.59
CA ALA A 197 1.99 -6.03 -14.64
C ALA A 197 2.93 -5.21 -15.56
N GLY A 198 3.77 -5.88 -16.36
CA GLY A 198 4.80 -5.27 -17.21
C GLY A 198 6.09 -4.96 -16.46
N ARG A 199 6.95 -4.10 -17.02
CA ARG A 199 8.23 -3.67 -16.42
C ARG A 199 8.44 -2.16 -16.51
N TYR A 200 7.43 -1.42 -16.05
CA TYR A 200 7.44 0.04 -15.97
C TYR A 200 6.87 0.51 -14.62
N LEU A 201 6.29 1.71 -14.55
CA LEU A 201 5.82 2.28 -13.27
C LEU A 201 4.63 1.52 -12.66
N CYS A 202 3.78 0.85 -13.44
CA CYS A 202 2.72 -0.03 -12.92
C CYS A 202 3.30 -1.16 -12.07
N GLU A 203 4.30 -1.87 -12.59
CA GLU A 203 5.01 -2.92 -11.86
C GLU A 203 5.80 -2.35 -10.68
N PHE A 204 6.45 -1.19 -10.87
CA PHE A 204 7.25 -0.56 -9.82
C PHE A 204 6.43 -0.12 -8.61
N ILE A 205 5.30 0.56 -8.82
CA ILE A 205 4.40 0.96 -7.73
C ILE A 205 3.81 -0.26 -7.03
N TYR A 206 3.47 -1.30 -7.81
CA TYR A 206 2.93 -2.52 -7.25
C TYR A 206 3.94 -3.25 -6.38
N TYR A 207 5.15 -3.47 -6.89
CA TYR A 207 6.24 -4.09 -6.13
C TYR A 207 6.59 -3.29 -4.87
N THR A 208 6.63 -1.96 -4.96
CA THR A 208 6.89 -1.06 -3.82
C THR A 208 5.86 -1.30 -2.71
N SER A 209 4.57 -1.39 -3.06
CA SER A 209 3.51 -1.60 -2.09
C SER A 209 3.43 -3.04 -1.56
N LEU A 210 3.64 -4.05 -2.42
CA LEU A 210 3.77 -5.46 -1.99
C LEU A 210 4.92 -5.67 -1.01
N SER A 211 6.02 -4.94 -1.18
CA SER A 211 7.17 -4.99 -0.27
C SER A 211 6.85 -4.47 1.14
N ILE A 212 5.80 -3.65 1.27
CA ILE A 212 5.32 -3.15 2.56
C ILE A 212 4.31 -4.12 3.15
N ASP A 213 3.27 -4.50 2.39
CA ASP A 213 2.30 -5.52 2.81
C ASP A 213 1.57 -6.17 1.63
N ALA A 214 1.90 -7.43 1.35
CA ALA A 214 1.30 -8.22 0.28
C ALA A 214 -0.15 -8.67 0.54
N SER A 215 -0.62 -8.63 1.80
CA SER A 215 -1.99 -9.00 2.19
C SER A 215 -2.99 -7.85 2.08
N ARG A 216 -2.50 -6.63 1.90
CA ARG A 216 -3.30 -5.39 1.84
C ARG A 216 -3.01 -4.54 0.61
N THR A 217 -2.44 -5.13 -0.43
CA THR A 217 -2.11 -4.44 -1.69
C THR A 217 -2.80 -5.13 -2.85
N LEU A 218 -3.31 -4.35 -3.80
CA LEU A 218 -3.76 -4.83 -5.10
C LEU A 218 -3.33 -3.85 -6.20
N PHE A 219 -2.95 -4.37 -7.36
CA PHE A 219 -2.80 -3.57 -8.56
C PHE A 219 -3.86 -3.98 -9.60
N ILE A 220 -4.46 -2.98 -10.23
CA ILE A 220 -5.52 -3.14 -11.22
C ILE A 220 -5.10 -2.43 -12.52
N HIS A 221 -5.02 -3.17 -13.62
CA HIS A 221 -4.98 -2.55 -14.95
C HIS A 221 -6.41 -2.33 -15.47
N VAL A 222 -6.66 -1.13 -15.98
CA VAL A 222 -7.88 -0.77 -16.71
C VAL A 222 -7.57 -0.56 -18.19
N PRO A 223 -8.51 -0.88 -19.10
CA PRO A 223 -8.36 -0.54 -20.51
C PRO A 223 -8.41 0.99 -20.72
N PRO A 224 -7.98 1.49 -21.88
CA PRO A 224 -8.13 2.90 -22.24
C PRO A 224 -9.61 3.32 -22.23
N LEU A 225 -9.85 4.59 -21.92
CA LEU A 225 -11.20 5.17 -21.91
C LEU A 225 -11.90 4.93 -23.26
N ASN A 226 -13.15 4.48 -23.20
CA ASN A 226 -14.02 4.29 -24.35
C ASN A 226 -13.51 3.29 -25.41
N LYS A 227 -12.45 2.52 -25.12
CA LYS A 227 -12.04 1.38 -25.96
C LYS A 227 -12.98 0.20 -25.78
N THR A 228 -13.22 -0.17 -24.52
CA THR A 228 -14.10 -1.30 -24.16
C THR A 228 -15.16 -0.89 -23.14
N TYR A 229 -14.78 -0.07 -22.17
CA TYR A 229 -15.66 0.38 -21.10
C TYR A 229 -15.59 1.90 -20.93
N SER A 230 -16.69 2.49 -20.46
CA SER A 230 -16.68 3.88 -19.99
C SER A 230 -15.98 3.99 -18.63
N ALA A 231 -15.59 5.20 -18.25
CA ALA A 231 -14.96 5.44 -16.95
C ALA A 231 -15.89 5.07 -15.79
N GLU A 232 -17.19 5.31 -15.93
CA GLU A 232 -18.22 5.01 -14.93
C GLU A 232 -18.37 3.50 -14.73
N LYS A 233 -18.38 2.72 -15.82
CA LYS A 233 -18.42 1.26 -15.76
C LYS A 233 -17.17 0.70 -15.06
N MET A 234 -16.00 1.23 -15.39
CA MET A 234 -14.75 0.81 -14.74
C MET A 234 -14.72 1.18 -13.25
N ALA A 235 -15.16 2.38 -12.88
CA ALA A 235 -15.23 2.81 -11.50
C ALA A 235 -16.26 1.98 -10.70
N ALA A 236 -17.43 1.67 -11.28
CA ALA A 236 -18.42 0.80 -10.64
C ALA A 236 -17.87 -0.62 -10.40
N CYS A 237 -17.10 -1.16 -11.35
CA CYS A 237 -16.42 -2.43 -11.20
C CYS A 237 -15.35 -2.38 -10.08
N ILE A 238 -14.52 -1.34 -10.03
CA ILE A 238 -13.51 -1.17 -8.97
C ILE A 238 -14.16 -0.99 -7.59
N LYS A 239 -15.27 -0.24 -7.48
CA LYS A 239 -16.05 -0.17 -6.23
C LYS A 239 -16.54 -1.56 -5.80
N THR A 240 -16.95 -2.39 -6.75
CA THR A 240 -17.39 -3.77 -6.46
C THR A 240 -16.21 -4.64 -6.00
N ILE A 241 -15.03 -4.50 -6.61
CA ILE A 241 -13.79 -5.14 -6.15
C ILE A 241 -13.49 -4.75 -4.69
N ILE A 242 -13.54 -3.45 -4.38
CA ILE A 242 -13.35 -2.95 -3.00
C ILE A 242 -14.38 -3.61 -2.06
N SER A 243 -15.67 -3.63 -2.45
CA SER A 243 -16.72 -4.24 -1.63
C SER A 243 -16.46 -5.72 -1.32
N VAL A 244 -16.03 -6.49 -2.32
CA VAL A 244 -15.72 -7.93 -2.14
C VAL A 244 -14.57 -8.11 -1.16
N ILE A 245 -13.48 -7.35 -1.34
CA ILE A 245 -12.29 -7.45 -0.46
C ILE A 245 -12.63 -7.04 0.97
N ILE A 246 -13.32 -5.91 1.17
CA ILE A 246 -13.68 -5.42 2.50
C ILE A 246 -14.60 -6.40 3.23
N LYS A 247 -15.59 -6.97 2.54
CA LYS A 247 -16.47 -8.01 3.11
C LYS A 247 -15.70 -9.26 3.51
N ASP A 248 -14.73 -9.69 2.69
CA ASP A 248 -13.90 -10.85 2.99
C ASP A 248 -12.98 -10.61 4.21
N ILE A 249 -12.40 -9.41 4.32
CA ILE A 249 -11.63 -8.99 5.50
C ILE A 249 -12.49 -9.04 6.76
N TYR A 250 -13.69 -8.44 6.74
CA TYR A 250 -14.57 -8.44 7.91
C TYR A 250 -15.07 -9.83 8.28
N LYS A 251 -15.39 -10.68 7.29
CA LYS A 251 -15.75 -12.07 7.53
C LYS A 251 -14.62 -12.85 8.19
N THR A 252 -13.38 -12.67 7.72
CA THR A 252 -12.21 -13.33 8.31
C THR A 252 -11.96 -12.87 9.74
N LYS A 253 -12.10 -11.57 10.03
CA LYS A 253 -12.02 -11.03 11.40
C LYS A 253 -13.08 -11.65 12.31
N LEU A 254 -14.35 -11.68 11.87
CA LEU A 254 -15.45 -12.29 12.65
C LEU A 254 -15.23 -13.78 12.94
N ASN A 255 -14.66 -14.54 12.00
CA ASN A 255 -14.37 -15.96 12.19
C ASN A 255 -13.14 -16.23 13.07
N SER A 256 -12.32 -15.21 13.34
CA SER A 256 -11.11 -15.30 14.17
C SER A 256 -11.33 -14.87 15.63
N LEU A 257 -12.52 -14.35 15.95
CA LEU A 257 -12.99 -14.02 17.29
C LEU A 257 -13.69 -15.23 17.93
#